data_AF-A0A536URH7-F1
#
_entry.id   AF-A0A536URH7-F1
#
_cell.length_a   1.000
_cell.length_b   1.000
_cell.length_c   1.000
_cell.angle_alpha   90.00
_cell.angle_beta   90.00
_cell.angle_gamma   90.00
#
_symmetry.space_group_name_H-M   'P 1'
#
loop_
_entity.id
_entity.type
_entity.pdbx_description
1 polymer ?
#
loop_
_entity_poly.entity_id
_entity_poly.type
_entity_poly.pdbx_seq_one_letter_code
_entity_poly.pdbx_strand_id
1 'polypeptide(L)'
;PNSRNVVPGRVSMTVDMRHPDDDALAAMDTELRAASAAIARELKLECELRQVDQVRASRFDASCIDAVRTATEDLGYPHRDMVSGAGHDAIYVARVAPTSMIFVPCKDGISHNEIEDARPEHLEAGANVLLHAVLARAGGSRATRASG
;
A
#
# COMPACT_ATOMS: atom_id res chain seq x y z
N PRO A 1 17.07 16.82 -27.80
CA PRO A 1 16.13 15.86 -27.20
C PRO A 1 14.73 16.51 -27.14
N ASN A 2 13.65 15.77 -27.33
CA ASN A 2 12.27 16.30 -27.36
C ASN A 2 11.99 17.43 -28.39
N SER A 3 12.67 17.41 -29.55
CA SER A 3 12.28 18.26 -30.69
C SER A 3 11.33 17.50 -31.61
N ARG A 4 10.25 18.16 -32.05
CA ARG A 4 9.22 17.56 -32.93
C ARG A 4 9.73 17.03 -34.27
N ASN A 5 10.88 17.50 -34.74
CA ASN A 5 11.46 17.17 -36.05
C ASN A 5 12.82 16.46 -35.95
N VAL A 6 13.19 15.94 -34.77
CA VAL A 6 14.45 15.22 -34.56
C VAL A 6 14.13 13.86 -33.94
N VAL A 7 14.65 12.78 -34.53
CA VAL A 7 14.50 11.43 -33.98
C VAL A 7 15.10 11.38 -32.57
N PRO A 8 14.37 10.90 -31.53
CA PRO A 8 14.92 10.82 -30.18
C PRO A 8 16.13 9.88 -30.09
N GLY A 9 17.27 10.42 -29.64
CA GLY A 9 18.49 9.62 -29.44
C GLY A 9 18.61 8.94 -28.07
N ARG A 10 17.76 9.30 -27.09
CA ARG A 10 17.69 8.68 -25.76
C ARG A 10 16.33 8.95 -25.13
N VAL A 11 15.78 7.92 -24.49
CA VAL A 11 14.58 8.03 -23.64
C VAL A 11 14.92 7.45 -22.27
N SER A 12 14.44 8.10 -21.21
CA SER A 12 14.50 7.59 -19.85
C SER A 12 13.07 7.52 -19.32
N MET A 13 12.73 6.38 -18.73
CA MET A 13 11.41 6.10 -18.16
C MET A 13 11.57 5.30 -16.87
N THR A 14 10.54 5.34 -16.04
CA THR A 14 10.45 4.55 -14.80
C THR A 14 9.37 3.48 -14.94
N VAL A 15 9.54 2.39 -14.19
CA VAL A 15 8.56 1.31 -14.09
C VAL A 15 8.33 1.03 -12.62
N ASP A 16 7.06 0.97 -12.21
CA ASP A 16 6.62 0.59 -10.87
C ASP A 16 5.77 -0.69 -11.01
N MET A 17 6.15 -1.73 -10.27
CA MET A 17 5.46 -3.03 -10.27
C MET A 17 5.16 -3.43 -8.83
N ARG A 18 3.94 -3.90 -8.58
CA ARG A 18 3.47 -4.29 -7.26
C ARG A 18 2.65 -5.55 -7.36
N HIS A 19 2.89 -6.49 -6.45
CA HIS A 19 2.09 -7.68 -6.30
C HIS A 19 2.13 -8.16 -4.83
N PRO A 20 1.04 -8.67 -4.26
CA PRO A 20 1.02 -9.19 -2.88
C PRO A 20 1.75 -10.53 -2.69
N ASP A 21 2.16 -11.16 -3.79
CA ASP A 21 2.94 -12.39 -3.84
C ASP A 21 4.30 -12.09 -4.48
N ASP A 22 5.36 -12.38 -3.73
CA ASP A 22 6.76 -12.09 -4.11
C ASP A 22 7.20 -12.90 -5.35
N ASP A 23 6.72 -14.12 -5.53
CA ASP A 23 7.11 -14.99 -6.65
C ASP A 23 6.48 -14.48 -7.95
N ALA A 24 5.21 -14.06 -7.88
CA ALA A 24 4.55 -13.42 -9.02
C ALA A 24 5.21 -12.08 -9.38
N LEU A 25 5.65 -11.27 -8.40
CA LEU A 25 6.40 -10.03 -8.67
C LEU A 25 7.75 -10.32 -9.34
N ALA A 26 8.44 -11.38 -8.90
CA ALA A 26 9.70 -11.81 -9.51
C ALA A 26 9.51 -12.32 -10.96
N ALA A 27 8.38 -12.99 -11.24
CA ALA A 27 8.01 -13.38 -12.60
C ALA A 27 7.79 -12.14 -13.50
N MET A 28 7.07 -11.12 -13.00
CA MET A 28 6.87 -9.86 -13.72
C MET A 28 8.20 -9.14 -14.04
N ASP A 29 9.14 -9.07 -13.10
CA ASP A 29 10.48 -8.49 -13.34
C ASP A 29 11.26 -9.27 -14.40
N THR A 30 11.19 -10.61 -14.33
CA THR A 30 11.84 -11.49 -15.31
C THR A 30 11.29 -11.24 -16.72
N GLU A 31 9.97 -11.16 -16.86
CA GLU A 31 9.30 -10.87 -18.13
C GLU A 31 9.64 -9.48 -18.67
N LEU A 32 9.63 -8.45 -17.81
CA LEU A 32 10.00 -7.07 -18.18
C LEU A 32 11.41 -7.00 -18.74
N ARG A 33 12.38 -7.66 -18.08
CA ARG A 33 13.78 -7.71 -18.51
C ARG A 33 13.92 -8.43 -19.85
N ALA A 34 13.26 -9.57 -20.00
CA ALA A 34 13.29 -10.36 -21.23
C ALA A 34 12.70 -9.57 -22.42
N ALA A 35 11.53 -8.94 -22.23
CA ALA A 35 10.87 -8.14 -23.24
C ALA A 35 11.71 -6.91 -23.63
N SER A 36 12.26 -6.20 -22.64
CA SER A 36 13.11 -5.02 -22.87
C SER A 36 14.36 -5.38 -23.67
N ALA A 37 15.01 -6.50 -23.35
CA ALA A 37 16.17 -7.00 -24.09
C ALA A 37 15.81 -7.43 -25.51
N ALA A 38 14.64 -8.04 -25.72
CA ALA A 38 14.16 -8.43 -27.05
C ALA A 38 13.91 -7.20 -27.95
N ILE A 39 13.17 -6.22 -27.44
CA ILE A 39 12.87 -4.96 -28.16
C ILE A 39 14.15 -4.21 -28.50
N ALA A 40 15.08 -4.08 -27.54
CA ALA A 40 16.36 -3.41 -27.76
C ALA A 40 17.18 -4.07 -28.89
N ARG A 41 17.22 -5.41 -28.94
CA ARG A 41 17.88 -6.15 -30.02
C ARG A 41 17.22 -5.93 -31.38
N GLU A 42 15.89 -6.03 -31.43
CA GLU A 42 15.12 -5.86 -32.67
C GLU A 42 15.32 -4.46 -33.27
N LEU A 43 15.28 -3.44 -32.42
CA LEU A 43 15.39 -2.04 -32.83
C LEU A 43 16.84 -1.53 -32.89
N LYS A 44 17.83 -2.37 -32.56
CA LYS A 44 19.26 -2.02 -32.49
C LYS A 44 19.54 -0.84 -31.56
N LEU A 45 18.91 -0.86 -30.39
CA LEU A 45 19.06 0.14 -29.33
C LEU A 45 19.89 -0.42 -28.17
N GLU A 46 20.52 0.48 -27.42
CA GLU A 46 21.06 0.17 -26.10
C GLU A 46 19.95 0.29 -25.04
N CYS A 47 19.90 -0.65 -24.10
CA CYS A 47 18.92 -0.66 -23.01
C CYS A 47 19.62 -0.96 -21.69
N GLU A 48 19.46 -0.05 -20.73
CA GLU A 48 19.89 -0.24 -19.35
C GLU A 48 18.64 -0.28 -18.46
N LEU A 49 18.48 -1.36 -17.68
CA LEU A 49 17.41 -1.50 -16.70
C LEU A 49 18.01 -1.65 -15.30
N ARG A 50 17.84 -0.62 -14.47
CA ARG A 50 18.33 -0.59 -13.09
C ARG A 50 17.18 -0.70 -12.12
N GLN A 51 17.20 -1.74 -11.29
CA GLN A 51 16.28 -1.84 -10.15
C GLN A 51 16.76 -0.89 -9.05
N VAL A 52 15.89 0.03 -8.65
CA VAL A 52 16.22 1.09 -7.68
C VAL A 52 15.62 0.85 -6.30
N ASP A 53 14.56 0.05 -6.22
CA ASP A 53 13.91 -0.32 -4.96
C ASP A 53 13.33 -1.75 -5.05
N GLN A 54 13.22 -2.40 -3.89
CA GLN A 54 12.54 -3.68 -3.73
C GLN A 54 11.99 -3.81 -2.31
N VAL A 55 10.67 -3.92 -2.22
CA VAL A 55 9.96 -4.17 -0.96
C VAL A 55 9.23 -5.49 -1.08
N ARG A 56 9.53 -6.44 -0.18
CA ARG A 56 8.83 -7.71 -0.10
C ARG A 56 7.40 -7.53 0.41
N ALA A 57 6.50 -8.37 -0.04
CA ALA A 57 5.16 -8.48 0.52
C ALA A 57 5.26 -8.75 2.02
N SER A 58 4.69 -7.85 2.82
CA SER A 58 4.71 -7.94 4.29
C SER A 58 3.32 -8.27 4.80
N ARG A 59 3.25 -9.24 5.72
CA ARG A 59 2.04 -9.50 6.50
C ARG A 59 2.12 -8.68 7.78
N PHE A 60 1.09 -7.88 8.02
CA PHE A 60 0.92 -7.20 9.30
C PHE A 60 0.63 -8.19 10.42
N ASP A 61 0.94 -7.78 11.65
CA ASP A 61 0.81 -8.61 12.84
C ASP A 61 -0.66 -8.96 13.10
N ALA A 62 -0.96 -10.24 13.26
CA ALA A 62 -2.32 -10.73 13.42
C ALA A 62 -3.01 -10.13 14.67
N SER A 63 -2.29 -9.97 15.78
CA SER A 63 -2.87 -9.40 16.99
C SER A 63 -3.19 -7.91 16.86
N CYS A 64 -2.43 -7.17 16.05
CA CYS A 64 -2.73 -5.78 15.71
C CYS A 64 -3.90 -5.68 14.70
N ILE A 65 -4.03 -6.62 13.77
CA ILE A 65 -5.19 -6.72 12.87
C ILE A 65 -6.46 -7.01 13.69
N ASP A 66 -6.40 -7.96 14.61
CA ASP A 66 -7.54 -8.34 15.44
C ASP A 66 -7.97 -7.20 16.37
N ALA A 67 -7.03 -6.42 16.91
CA ALA A 67 -7.35 -5.23 17.70
C ALA A 67 -8.12 -4.18 16.88
N VAL A 68 -7.71 -3.94 15.64
CA VAL A 68 -8.41 -3.04 14.70
C VAL A 68 -9.80 -3.58 14.37
N ARG A 69 -9.91 -4.87 14.03
CA ARG A 69 -11.18 -5.52 13.70
C ARG A 69 -12.16 -5.42 14.86
N THR A 70 -11.72 -5.82 16.04
CA THR A 70 -12.53 -5.78 17.27
C THR A 70 -13.00 -4.37 17.59
N ALA A 71 -12.13 -3.36 17.49
CA ALA A 71 -12.52 -1.96 17.71
C ALA A 71 -13.57 -1.49 16.68
N THR A 72 -13.43 -1.92 15.43
CA THR A 72 -14.37 -1.58 14.35
C THR A 72 -15.74 -2.21 14.58
N GLU A 73 -15.77 -3.48 14.99
CA GLU A 73 -16.99 -4.22 15.33
C GLU A 73 -17.70 -3.62 16.56
N ASP A 74 -16.96 -3.30 17.62
CA ASP A 74 -17.49 -2.66 18.85
C ASP A 74 -18.15 -1.30 18.55
N LEU A 75 -17.59 -0.55 17.61
CA LEU A 75 -18.10 0.76 17.19
C LEU A 75 -19.24 0.65 16.14
N GLY A 76 -19.53 -0.57 15.65
CA GLY A 76 -20.62 -0.83 14.72
C GLY A 76 -20.38 -0.35 13.29
N TYR A 77 -19.12 -0.18 12.88
CA TYR A 77 -18.79 0.25 11.52
C TYR A 77 -18.70 -0.94 10.55
N PRO A 78 -19.21 -0.80 9.30
CA PRO A 78 -19.00 -1.81 8.28
C PRO A 78 -17.51 -1.88 7.90
N HIS A 79 -16.98 -3.09 7.73
CA HIS A 79 -15.57 -3.29 7.42
C HIS A 79 -15.33 -4.48 6.50
N ARG A 80 -14.13 -4.55 5.94
CA ARG A 80 -13.61 -5.69 5.19
C ARG A 80 -12.10 -5.75 5.32
N ASP A 81 -11.55 -6.92 5.05
CA ASP A 81 -10.10 -7.09 4.95
C ASP A 81 -9.59 -6.51 3.63
N MET A 82 -8.39 -5.95 3.66
CA MET A 82 -7.79 -5.30 2.51
C MET A 82 -6.26 -5.46 2.54
N VAL A 83 -5.68 -5.60 1.36
CA VAL A 83 -4.24 -5.46 1.13
C VAL A 83 -3.98 -4.03 0.68
N SER A 84 -3.00 -3.34 1.26
CA SER A 84 -2.60 -2.03 0.73
C SER A 84 -1.87 -2.22 -0.61
N GLY A 85 -2.35 -1.53 -1.64
CA GLY A 85 -1.64 -1.40 -2.93
C GLY A 85 -0.55 -0.32 -2.92
N ALA A 86 -0.40 0.43 -1.82
CA ALA A 86 0.55 1.51 -1.67
C ALA A 86 1.63 1.21 -0.63
N GLY A 87 2.82 1.77 -0.86
CA GLY A 87 3.86 1.80 0.15
C GLY A 87 3.49 2.75 1.29
N HIS A 88 3.69 2.33 2.53
CA HIS A 88 3.52 3.15 3.73
C HIS A 88 4.67 2.91 4.69
N ASP A 89 4.99 3.90 5.53
CA ASP A 89 6.03 3.76 6.55
C ASP A 89 5.79 2.55 7.48
N ALA A 90 4.52 2.23 7.72
CA ALA A 90 4.11 1.05 8.49
C ALA A 90 4.72 -0.27 7.99
N ILE A 91 4.99 -0.40 6.68
CA ILE A 91 5.63 -1.60 6.11
C ILE A 91 7.06 -1.77 6.66
N TYR A 92 7.77 -0.67 6.90
CA TYR A 92 9.10 -0.68 7.49
C TYR A 92 9.04 -0.86 9.00
N VAL A 93 8.09 -0.21 9.68
CA VAL A 93 7.86 -0.38 11.13
C VAL A 93 7.53 -1.84 11.47
N ALA A 94 6.77 -2.53 10.61
CA ALA A 94 6.43 -3.95 10.77
C ALA A 94 7.66 -4.88 10.83
N ARG A 95 8.84 -4.43 10.40
CA ARG A 95 10.09 -5.20 10.50
C ARG A 95 10.65 -5.25 11.93
N VAL A 96 10.25 -4.32 12.79
CA VAL A 96 10.82 -4.14 14.14
C VAL A 96 9.76 -4.12 15.25
N ALA A 97 8.48 -4.01 14.92
CA ALA A 97 7.39 -3.99 15.90
C ALA A 97 6.07 -4.58 15.33
N PRO A 98 5.23 -5.21 16.17
CA PRO A 98 3.87 -5.60 15.79
C PRO A 98 3.07 -4.42 15.25
N THR A 99 2.67 -4.49 13.98
CA THR A 99 2.08 -3.36 13.24
C THR A 99 0.88 -3.82 12.43
N SER A 100 -0.15 -2.99 12.30
CA SER A 100 -1.25 -3.11 11.34
C SER A 100 -1.64 -1.72 10.83
N MET A 101 -2.60 -1.63 9.91
CA MET A 101 -3.10 -0.37 9.36
C MET A 101 -4.62 -0.29 9.41
N ILE A 102 -5.14 0.92 9.46
CA ILE A 102 -6.58 1.23 9.36
C ILE A 102 -6.77 2.09 8.13
N PHE A 103 -7.68 1.68 7.23
CA PHE A 103 -8.04 2.45 6.05
C PHE A 103 -9.45 3.00 6.18
N VAL A 104 -9.64 4.20 5.64
CA VAL A 104 -10.95 4.84 5.49
C VAL A 104 -11.23 5.10 4.01
N PRO A 105 -12.51 5.14 3.57
CA PRO A 105 -12.82 5.37 2.17
C PRO A 105 -12.49 6.80 1.75
N CYS A 106 -11.84 6.93 0.58
CA CYS A 106 -11.65 8.18 -0.14
C CYS A 106 -12.64 8.27 -1.32
N LYS A 107 -13.08 9.47 -1.65
CA LYS A 107 -13.99 9.75 -2.76
C LYS A 107 -13.42 9.21 -4.07
N ASP A 108 -14.21 8.36 -4.73
CA ASP A 108 -13.87 7.72 -6.01
C ASP A 108 -12.55 6.91 -6.01
N GLY A 109 -11.97 6.63 -4.84
CA GLY A 109 -10.66 5.97 -4.72
C GLY A 109 -9.49 6.78 -5.27
N ILE A 110 -9.67 8.09 -5.46
CA ILE A 110 -8.64 8.97 -6.02
C ILE A 110 -7.62 9.33 -4.93
N SER A 111 -6.34 9.23 -5.27
CA SER A 111 -5.25 9.74 -4.42
C SER A 111 -4.13 10.31 -5.28
N HIS A 112 -3.17 11.02 -4.67
CA HIS A 112 -2.10 11.73 -5.37
C HIS A 112 -2.65 12.76 -6.39
N ASN A 113 -3.81 13.33 -6.08
CA ASN A 113 -4.50 14.33 -6.88
C ASN A 113 -5.11 15.38 -5.97
N GLU A 114 -5.17 16.62 -6.44
CA GLU A 114 -5.73 17.76 -5.68
C GLU A 114 -7.21 17.59 -5.30
N ILE A 115 -7.94 16.71 -6.00
CA ILE A 115 -9.36 16.40 -5.70
C ILE A 115 -9.54 15.21 -4.75
N GLU A 116 -8.45 14.65 -4.21
CA GLU A 116 -8.49 13.67 -3.13
C GLU A 116 -9.33 14.21 -1.97
N ASP A 117 -10.32 13.44 -1.53
CA ASP A 117 -11.29 13.90 -0.53
C ASP A 117 -11.81 12.73 0.32
N ALA A 118 -12.08 13.01 1.60
CA ALA A 118 -12.62 12.04 2.54
C ALA A 118 -13.70 12.71 3.39
N ARG A 119 -14.85 12.03 3.52
CA ARG A 119 -15.96 12.55 4.31
C ARG A 119 -15.56 12.68 5.78
N PRO A 120 -15.94 13.76 6.49
CA PRO A 120 -15.64 13.93 7.91
C PRO A 120 -16.01 12.72 8.77
N GLU A 121 -17.13 12.05 8.46
CA GLU A 121 -17.61 10.89 9.21
C GLU A 121 -16.70 9.65 9.01
N HIS A 122 -16.05 9.52 7.85
CA HIS A 122 -15.07 8.47 7.61
C HIS A 122 -13.79 8.73 8.42
N LEU A 123 -13.35 9.99 8.46
CA LEU A 123 -12.17 10.40 9.20
C LEU A 123 -12.36 10.21 10.71
N GLU A 124 -13.53 10.60 11.22
CA GLU A 124 -13.92 10.36 12.60
C GLU A 124 -13.96 8.86 12.93
N ALA A 125 -14.60 8.04 12.07
CA ALA A 125 -14.65 6.60 12.26
C ALA A 125 -13.24 5.98 12.31
N GLY A 126 -12.35 6.35 11.38
CA GLY A 126 -10.97 5.89 11.37
C GLY A 126 -10.19 6.29 12.63
N ALA A 127 -10.37 7.53 13.09
CA ALA A 127 -9.73 8.01 14.32
C ALA A 127 -10.25 7.30 15.58
N ASN A 128 -11.56 7.02 15.66
CA ASN A 128 -12.15 6.26 16.77
C ASN A 128 -11.65 4.81 16.79
N VAL A 129 -11.56 4.14 15.63
CA VAL A 129 -10.99 2.79 15.54
C VAL A 129 -9.52 2.80 15.99
N LEU A 130 -8.73 3.79 15.57
CA LEU A 130 -7.34 3.94 15.99
C LEU A 130 -7.25 4.10 17.51
N LEU A 131 -8.04 4.99 18.10
CA LEU A 131 -8.08 5.23 19.54
C LEU A 131 -8.34 3.94 20.31
N HIS A 132 -9.38 3.20 19.94
CA HIS A 132 -9.78 1.98 20.62
C HIS A 132 -8.74 0.85 20.46
N ALA A 133 -8.19 0.67 19.26
CA ALA A 133 -7.14 -0.31 19.01
C ALA A 133 -5.87 -0.01 19.81
N VAL A 134 -5.45 1.27 19.88
CA VAL A 134 -4.29 1.69 20.68
C VAL A 134 -4.54 1.46 22.18
N LEU A 135 -5.71 1.83 22.70
CA LEU A 135 -6.05 1.62 24.11
C LEU A 135 -6.02 0.12 24.48
N ALA A 136 -6.57 -0.74 23.64
CA ALA A 136 -6.55 -2.18 23.85
C ALA A 136 -5.12 -2.73 23.90
N ARG A 137 -4.22 -2.22 23.05
CA ARG A 137 -2.80 -2.63 23.00
C ARG A 137 -1.95 -2.02 24.12
N ALA A 138 -2.32 -0.85 24.63
CA ALA A 138 -1.62 -0.15 25.70
C ALA A 138 -1.99 -0.65 27.11
N GLY A 139 -2.87 -1.65 27.23
CA GLY A 139 -3.31 -2.20 28.53
C GLY A 139 -4.51 -1.47 29.15
N GLY A 140 -5.24 -0.66 28.37
CA GLY A 140 -6.50 -0.08 28.80
C GLY A 140 -7.57 -1.17 28.95
N SER A 141 -7.88 -1.55 30.19
CA SER A 141 -8.96 -2.47 30.50
C SER A 141 -10.27 -1.97 29.88
N ARG A 142 -10.98 -2.83 29.11
CA ARG A 142 -12.33 -2.53 28.62
C ARG A 142 -13.20 -2.22 29.84
N ALA A 143 -13.69 -0.99 29.96
CA ALA A 143 -14.75 -0.68 30.91
C ALA A 143 -15.96 -1.54 30.53
N THR A 144 -16.19 -2.61 31.29
CA THR A 144 -17.39 -3.45 31.21
C THR A 144 -18.61 -2.53 31.27
N ARG A 145 -19.35 -2.44 30.16
CA ARG A 145 -20.70 -1.87 30.18
C ARG A 145 -21.55 -2.75 31.09
N ALA A 146 -21.92 -2.24 32.26
CA ALA A 146 -22.98 -2.82 33.06
C ALA A 146 -24.28 -2.69 32.25
N SER A 147 -24.84 -3.84 31.86
CA SER A 147 -26.20 -3.94 31.37
C SER A 147 -27.15 -3.62 32.53
N GLY A 148 -27.90 -2.52 32.39
CA GLY A 148 -29.11 -2.26 33.16
C GLY A 148 -30.29 -3.06 32.64
#